data_AF-K6WKK4-F1
#
_entry.id   AF-K6WKK4-F1
#
_cell.length_a   1.000
_cell.length_b   1.000
_cell.length_c   1.000
_cell.angle_alpha   90.00
_cell.angle_beta   90.00
_cell.angle_gamma   90.00
#
_symmetry.space_group_name_H-M   'P 1'
#
loop_
_entity.id
_entity.type
_entity.pdbx_description
1 polymer ?
#
loop_
_entity_poly.entity_id
_entity_poly.type
_entity_poly.pdbx_seq_one_letter_code
_entity_poly.pdbx_strand_id
1 'polypeptide(L)'
;MRAVAKMAGVAPATAYTYFSSKNHLVAEVFWRRLSAGVPQPDMSQPPSERVAQILRAVSMVVAGEGQLGGAVTMALLGSDPDVEHLRVRIGGFIRRRLSEALETDPEQPGPLVDALEMIYAGGLVHAGMGHMSYEQTSERLVAAAHLLMEK
;
A
#
# COMPACT_ATOMS: atom_id res chain seq x y z
N MET A 1 -14.32 16.35 -4.62
CA MET A 1 -13.58 17.57 -4.18
C MET A 1 -14.43 18.56 -3.41
N ARG A 2 -15.57 19.05 -3.91
CA ARG A 2 -16.39 20.07 -3.19
C ARG A 2 -16.76 19.69 -1.75
N ALA A 3 -17.21 18.45 -1.52
CA ALA A 3 -17.54 17.97 -0.17
C ALA A 3 -16.31 17.95 0.76
N VAL A 4 -15.16 17.48 0.26
CA VAL A 4 -13.89 17.47 1.02
C VAL A 4 -13.47 18.89 1.37
N ALA A 5 -13.51 19.82 0.41
CA ALA A 5 -13.18 21.22 0.64
C ALA A 5 -14.08 21.85 1.72
N LYS A 6 -15.39 21.59 1.66
CA LYS A 6 -16.35 22.03 2.67
C LYS A 6 -16.01 21.49 4.06
N MET A 7 -15.72 20.20 4.19
CA MET A 7 -15.35 19.59 5.49
C MET A 7 -14.02 20.13 6.02
N ALA A 8 -13.07 20.43 5.14
CA ALA A 8 -11.78 21.00 5.48
C ALA A 8 -11.84 22.52 5.73
N GLY A 9 -13.01 23.16 5.59
CA GLY A 9 -13.16 24.61 5.79
C GLY A 9 -12.47 25.48 4.74
N VAL A 10 -12.19 24.93 3.55
CA VAL A 10 -11.50 25.65 2.46
C VAL A 10 -12.39 25.81 1.22
N ALA A 11 -12.09 26.79 0.39
CA ALA A 11 -12.77 26.94 -0.90
C ALA A 11 -12.39 25.76 -1.84
N PRO A 12 -13.31 25.29 -2.71
CA PRO A 12 -12.99 24.25 -3.68
C PRO A 12 -11.79 24.58 -4.57
N ALA A 13 -11.64 25.84 -4.97
CA ALA A 13 -10.50 26.30 -5.77
C ALA A 13 -9.16 26.08 -5.02
N THR A 14 -9.11 26.37 -3.72
CA THR A 14 -7.95 26.10 -2.87
C THR A 14 -7.63 24.61 -2.82
N ALA A 15 -8.64 23.73 -2.73
CA ALA A 15 -8.40 22.29 -2.76
C ALA A 15 -7.79 21.82 -4.09
N TYR A 16 -8.20 22.42 -5.22
CA TYR A 16 -7.62 22.12 -6.55
C TYR A 16 -6.19 22.64 -6.72
N THR A 17 -5.73 23.60 -5.90
CA THR A 17 -4.32 23.99 -5.84
C THR A 17 -3.43 22.86 -5.34
N TYR A 18 -3.95 21.99 -4.47
CA TYR A 18 -3.19 20.88 -3.88
C TYR A 18 -3.47 19.54 -4.56
N PHE A 19 -4.71 19.30 -4.95
CA PHE A 19 -5.16 18.02 -5.50
C PHE A 19 -5.88 18.24 -6.82
N SER A 20 -5.22 17.85 -7.91
CA SER A 20 -5.76 17.95 -9.26
C SER A 20 -7.01 17.11 -9.47
N SER A 21 -7.15 15.98 -8.75
CA SER A 21 -8.30 15.08 -8.87
C SER A 21 -8.69 14.43 -7.54
N LYS A 22 -9.86 13.77 -7.52
CA LYS A 22 -10.27 12.92 -6.38
C LYS A 22 -9.29 11.75 -6.20
N ASN A 23 -8.79 11.18 -7.30
CA ASN A 23 -7.86 10.06 -7.26
C ASN A 23 -6.51 10.50 -6.69
N HIS A 24 -6.02 11.68 -7.09
CA HIS A 24 -4.83 12.30 -6.51
C HIS A 24 -4.98 12.49 -4.99
N LEU A 25 -6.09 13.07 -4.53
CA LEU A 25 -6.36 13.19 -3.09
C LEU A 25 -6.34 11.82 -2.37
N VAL A 26 -7.02 10.82 -2.92
CA VAL A 26 -7.09 9.48 -2.31
C VAL A 26 -5.72 8.82 -2.26
N ALA A 27 -4.94 8.91 -3.35
CA ALA A 27 -3.59 8.36 -3.42
C ALA A 27 -2.63 9.07 -2.43
N GLU A 28 -2.73 10.38 -2.27
CA GLU A 28 -1.92 11.13 -1.29
C GLU A 28 -2.28 10.73 0.15
N VAL A 29 -3.58 10.60 0.45
CA VAL A 29 -4.05 10.13 1.76
C VAL A 29 -3.50 8.73 2.05
N PHE A 30 -3.57 7.84 1.07
CA PHE A 30 -3.02 6.49 1.20
C PHE A 30 -1.51 6.52 1.42
N TRP A 31 -0.78 7.29 0.61
CA TRP A 31 0.66 7.45 0.77
C TRP A 31 1.05 7.89 2.19
N ARG A 32 0.36 8.91 2.74
CA ARG A 32 0.64 9.40 4.11
C ARG A 32 0.40 8.33 5.15
N ARG A 33 -0.72 7.61 5.07
CA ARG A 33 -1.03 6.50 5.99
C ARG A 33 -0.01 5.37 5.87
N LEU A 34 0.43 5.04 4.65
CA LEU A 34 1.42 4.01 4.39
C LEU A 34 2.78 4.37 5.00
N SER A 35 3.25 5.59 4.73
CA SER A 35 4.55 6.06 5.22
C SER A 35 4.63 6.16 6.74
N ALA A 36 3.49 6.41 7.41
CA ALA A 36 3.40 6.51 8.86
C ALA A 36 3.08 5.17 9.54
N GLY A 37 2.31 4.31 8.88
CA GLY A 37 1.76 3.08 9.45
C GLY A 37 2.61 1.83 9.23
N VAL A 38 3.52 1.83 8.26
CA VAL A 38 4.41 0.69 7.99
C VAL A 38 5.76 0.93 8.68
N PRO A 39 6.05 0.20 9.78
CA PRO A 39 7.28 0.38 10.52
C PRO A 39 8.49 -0.15 9.73
N GLN A 40 9.68 0.15 10.24
CA GLN A 40 10.88 -0.60 9.84
C GLN A 40 10.76 -2.06 10.35
N PRO A 41 11.36 -3.03 9.65
CA PRO A 41 11.34 -4.42 10.09
C PRO A 41 12.06 -4.59 11.43
N ASP A 42 11.50 -5.42 12.31
CA ASP A 42 12.15 -5.81 13.55
C ASP A 42 13.26 -6.83 13.27
N MET A 43 14.52 -6.36 13.24
CA MET A 43 15.68 -7.20 12.91
C MET A 43 15.99 -8.28 13.95
N SER A 44 15.32 -8.30 15.10
CA SER A 44 15.42 -9.40 16.08
C SER A 44 14.62 -10.64 15.69
N GLN A 45 13.69 -10.50 14.73
CA GLN A 45 12.82 -11.58 14.26
C GLN A 45 13.40 -12.31 13.04
N PRO A 46 13.00 -13.58 12.80
CA PRO A 46 13.40 -14.28 11.58
C PRO A 46 12.87 -13.57 10.32
N PRO A 47 13.56 -13.70 9.17
CA PRO A 47 13.19 -12.97 7.94
C PRO A 47 11.73 -13.12 7.51
N SER A 48 11.15 -14.31 7.66
CA SER A 48 9.75 -14.58 7.32
C SER A 48 8.78 -13.76 8.16
N GLU A 49 9.02 -13.64 9.47
CA GLU A 49 8.17 -12.84 10.36
C GLU A 49 8.36 -11.34 10.12
N ARG A 50 9.56 -10.89 9.75
CA ARG A 50 9.78 -9.49 9.32
C ARG A 50 8.94 -9.17 8.09
N VAL A 51 8.97 -10.03 7.06
CA VAL A 51 8.13 -9.87 5.86
C VAL A 51 6.64 -9.91 6.21
N ALA A 52 6.21 -10.87 7.03
CA ALA A 52 4.83 -10.99 7.46
C ALA A 52 4.35 -9.74 8.21
N GLN A 53 5.17 -9.16 9.09
CA GLN A 53 4.90 -7.90 9.78
C GLN A 53 4.67 -6.75 8.79
N ILE A 54 5.55 -6.60 7.79
CA ILE A 54 5.41 -5.57 6.75
C ILE A 54 4.11 -5.76 5.97
N LEU A 55 3.83 -6.98 5.49
CA LEU A 55 2.61 -7.25 4.70
C LEU A 55 1.33 -6.98 5.52
N ARG A 56 1.29 -7.41 6.78
CA ARG A 56 0.17 -7.09 7.69
C ARG A 56 -0.02 -5.59 7.84
N ALA A 57 1.06 -4.85 8.11
CA ALA A 57 0.99 -3.39 8.28
C ALA A 57 0.46 -2.69 7.02
N VAL A 58 0.95 -3.09 5.83
CA VAL A 58 0.47 -2.54 4.56
C VAL A 58 -1.01 -2.88 4.35
N SER A 59 -1.43 -4.12 4.56
CA SER A 59 -2.85 -4.51 4.44
C SER A 59 -3.76 -3.73 5.37
N MET A 60 -3.34 -3.51 6.62
CA MET A 60 -4.10 -2.73 7.60
C MET A 60 -4.24 -1.26 7.21
N VAL A 61 -3.19 -0.66 6.63
CA VAL A 61 -3.25 0.71 6.11
C VAL A 61 -4.29 0.83 5.00
N VAL A 62 -4.35 -0.15 4.10
CA VAL A 62 -5.32 -0.17 2.98
C VAL A 62 -6.73 -0.45 3.50
N ALA A 63 -6.85 -1.35 4.49
CA ALA A 63 -8.11 -1.68 5.14
C ALA A 63 -8.80 -0.42 5.68
N GLY A 64 -8.05 0.40 6.43
CA GLY A 64 -8.51 1.67 6.96
C GLY A 64 -9.91 1.61 7.59
N GLU A 65 -10.57 2.77 7.63
CA GLU A 65 -11.99 2.86 8.01
C GLU A 65 -12.86 2.77 6.74
N GLY A 66 -13.65 1.70 6.62
CA GLY A 66 -14.73 1.59 5.64
C GLY A 66 -14.31 1.52 4.17
N GLN A 67 -14.89 2.39 3.32
CA GLN A 67 -14.80 2.31 1.85
C GLN A 67 -13.46 2.80 1.26
N LEU A 68 -12.49 3.20 2.09
CA LEU A 68 -11.27 3.83 1.60
C LEU A 68 -10.46 2.89 0.70
N GLY A 69 -10.33 1.61 1.06
CA GLY A 69 -9.51 0.69 0.29
C GLY A 69 -9.98 0.49 -1.15
N GLY A 70 -11.30 0.44 -1.40
CA GLY A 70 -11.83 0.37 -2.77
C GLY A 70 -11.50 1.63 -3.58
N ALA A 71 -11.55 2.81 -2.96
CA ALA A 71 -11.14 4.06 -3.60
C ALA A 71 -9.62 4.10 -3.88
N VAL A 72 -8.80 3.55 -2.98
CA VAL A 72 -7.34 3.44 -3.16
C VAL A 72 -7.02 2.53 -4.32
N THR A 73 -7.63 1.34 -4.40
CA THR A 73 -7.43 0.41 -5.53
C THR A 73 -7.77 1.08 -6.85
N MET A 74 -8.91 1.78 -6.93
CA MET A 74 -9.29 2.53 -8.14
C MET A 74 -8.31 3.68 -8.47
N ALA A 75 -7.83 4.42 -7.47
CA ALA A 75 -6.90 5.52 -7.69
C ALA A 75 -5.52 5.03 -8.18
N LEU A 76 -5.03 3.92 -7.62
CA LEU A 76 -3.70 3.38 -7.94
C LEU A 76 -3.68 2.54 -9.21
N LEU A 77 -4.79 1.93 -9.63
CA LEU A 77 -4.88 1.23 -10.92
C LEU A 77 -5.31 2.12 -12.09
N GLY A 78 -5.80 3.32 -11.80
CA GLY A 78 -6.20 4.28 -12.83
C GLY A 78 -5.01 4.87 -13.60
N SER A 79 -5.30 5.46 -14.75
CA SER A 79 -4.34 6.11 -15.65
C SER A 79 -4.14 7.62 -15.38
N ASP A 80 -4.56 8.11 -14.20
CA ASP A 80 -4.38 9.52 -13.83
C ASP A 80 -2.88 9.87 -13.80
N PRO A 81 -2.40 10.80 -14.65
CA PRO A 81 -0.99 11.19 -14.70
C PRO A 81 -0.51 11.82 -13.39
N ASP A 82 -1.39 12.55 -12.70
CA ASP A 82 -1.03 13.20 -11.43
C ASP A 82 -0.85 12.19 -10.29
N VAL A 83 -1.32 10.95 -10.48
CA VAL A 83 -1.12 9.85 -9.53
C VAL A 83 0.13 9.02 -9.84
N GLU A 84 0.76 9.20 -11.01
CA GLU A 84 1.91 8.40 -11.44
C GLU A 84 3.08 8.46 -10.46
N HIS A 85 3.45 9.69 -10.06
CA HIS A 85 4.52 9.89 -9.09
C HIS A 85 4.22 9.22 -7.74
N LEU A 86 2.95 9.16 -7.33
CA LEU A 86 2.52 8.45 -6.12
C LEU A 86 2.62 6.94 -6.28
N ARG A 87 2.23 6.38 -7.44
CA ARG A 87 2.40 4.94 -7.72
C ARG A 87 3.86 4.51 -7.58
N VAL A 88 4.78 5.28 -8.17
CA VAL A 88 6.23 5.03 -8.07
C VAL A 88 6.70 5.15 -6.62
N ARG A 89 6.27 6.19 -5.90
CA ARG A 89 6.68 6.43 -4.51
C ARG A 89 6.19 5.34 -3.55
N ILE A 90 4.95 4.92 -3.70
CA ILE A 90 4.32 3.83 -2.93
C ILE A 90 5.05 2.52 -3.21
N GLY A 91 5.21 2.16 -4.50
CA GLY A 91 5.88 0.93 -4.90
C GLY A 91 7.31 0.87 -4.36
N GLY A 92 8.10 1.93 -4.58
CA GLY A 92 9.47 2.00 -4.08
C GLY A 92 9.58 2.00 -2.55
N PHE A 93 8.59 2.52 -1.83
CA PHE A 93 8.56 2.43 -0.37
C PHE A 93 8.34 0.99 0.11
N ILE A 94 7.38 0.28 -0.47
CA ILE A 94 7.08 -1.12 -0.11
C ILE A 94 8.27 -2.00 -0.47
N ARG A 95 8.86 -1.80 -1.67
CA ARG A 95 10.10 -2.47 -2.08
C ARG A 95 11.18 -2.35 -1.03
N ARG A 96 11.51 -1.11 -0.64
CA ARG A 96 12.54 -0.85 0.36
C ARG A 96 12.25 -1.55 1.68
N ARG A 97 11.01 -1.54 2.15
CA ARG A 97 10.63 -2.25 3.39
C ARG A 97 10.79 -3.76 3.29
N LEU A 98 10.42 -4.36 2.16
CA LEU A 98 10.60 -5.79 1.92
C LEU A 98 12.07 -6.16 1.76
N SER A 99 12.85 -5.35 1.05
CA SER A 99 14.30 -5.52 0.91
C SER A 99 15.02 -5.36 2.24
N GLU A 100 14.66 -4.38 3.06
CA GLU A 100 15.17 -4.24 4.44
C GLU A 100 14.83 -5.50 5.27
N ALA A 101 13.60 -6.01 5.17
CA ALA A 101 13.16 -7.20 5.89
C ALA A 101 13.87 -8.49 5.44
N LEU A 102 14.40 -8.52 4.21
CA LEU A 102 15.13 -9.64 3.65
C LEU A 102 16.65 -9.41 3.58
N GLU A 103 17.12 -8.25 4.02
CA GLU A 103 18.53 -7.83 3.96
C GLU A 103 19.09 -7.87 2.52
N THR A 104 18.28 -7.46 1.54
CA THR A 104 18.66 -7.35 0.12
C THR A 104 18.82 -5.90 -0.33
N ASP A 105 19.52 -5.70 -1.44
CA ASP A 105 19.63 -4.39 -2.10
C ASP A 105 18.28 -4.01 -2.73
N PRO A 106 17.63 -2.90 -2.36
CA PRO A 106 16.37 -2.48 -2.97
C PRO A 106 16.47 -2.11 -4.45
N GLU A 107 17.66 -1.79 -4.95
CA GLU A 107 17.90 -1.56 -6.39
C GLU A 107 18.09 -2.89 -7.15
N GLN A 108 18.36 -3.98 -6.43
CA GLN A 108 18.49 -5.34 -6.95
C GLN A 108 17.76 -6.35 -6.05
N PRO A 109 16.43 -6.22 -5.92
CA PRO A 109 15.66 -6.84 -4.84
C PRO A 109 15.54 -8.37 -4.96
N GLY A 110 15.75 -8.89 -6.17
CA GLY A 110 15.73 -10.32 -6.47
C GLY A 110 14.32 -10.92 -6.56
N PRO A 111 14.20 -12.18 -7.04
CA PRO A 111 12.92 -12.78 -7.42
C PRO A 111 11.95 -12.95 -6.25
N LEU A 112 12.45 -13.09 -5.02
CA LEU A 112 11.59 -13.23 -3.84
C LEU A 112 10.84 -11.93 -3.54
N VAL A 113 11.51 -10.78 -3.57
CA VAL A 113 10.85 -9.48 -3.36
C VAL A 113 9.87 -9.19 -4.49
N ASP A 114 10.25 -9.45 -5.74
CA ASP A 114 9.35 -9.27 -6.89
C ASP A 114 8.07 -10.10 -6.73
N ALA A 115 8.19 -11.37 -6.30
CA ALA A 115 7.05 -12.23 -6.05
C ALA A 115 6.17 -11.70 -4.89
N LEU A 116 6.78 -11.23 -3.80
CA LEU A 116 6.05 -10.65 -2.67
C LEU A 116 5.30 -9.37 -3.07
N GLU A 117 5.90 -8.51 -3.91
CA GLU A 117 5.25 -7.32 -4.45
C GLU A 117 4.04 -7.67 -5.33
N MET A 118 4.18 -8.67 -6.21
CA MET A 118 3.09 -9.14 -7.07
C MET A 118 1.94 -9.72 -6.25
N ILE A 119 2.24 -10.54 -5.24
CA ILE A 119 1.23 -11.16 -4.37
C ILE A 119 0.52 -10.09 -3.53
N TYR A 120 1.26 -9.14 -2.97
CA TYR A 120 0.69 -7.98 -2.28
C TYR A 120 -0.28 -7.21 -3.18
N ALA A 121 0.15 -6.84 -4.40
CA ALA A 121 -0.68 -6.10 -5.33
C ALA A 121 -1.95 -6.87 -5.68
N GLY A 122 -1.84 -8.17 -5.99
CA GLY A 122 -2.98 -9.05 -6.25
C GLY A 122 -3.95 -9.10 -5.06
N GLY A 123 -3.44 -9.31 -3.84
CA GLY A 123 -4.25 -9.35 -2.62
C GLY A 123 -5.08 -8.08 -2.41
N LEU A 124 -4.49 -6.90 -2.65
CA LEU A 124 -5.22 -5.63 -2.56
C LEU A 124 -6.29 -5.47 -3.63
N VAL A 125 -6.05 -5.98 -4.84
CA VAL A 125 -7.07 -5.97 -5.90
C VAL A 125 -8.24 -6.86 -5.51
N HIS A 126 -7.98 -8.08 -4.99
CA HIS A 126 -9.02 -8.97 -4.47
C HIS A 126 -9.85 -8.34 -3.34
N ALA A 127 -9.19 -7.68 -2.38
CA ALA A 127 -9.87 -6.97 -1.30
C ALA A 127 -10.69 -5.78 -1.82
N GLY A 128 -10.12 -4.98 -2.74
CA GLY A 128 -10.77 -3.81 -3.32
C GLY A 128 -12.00 -4.15 -4.15
N MET A 129 -12.04 -5.32 -4.79
CA MET A 129 -13.22 -5.85 -5.49
C MET A 129 -14.29 -6.40 -4.54
N GLY A 130 -14.01 -6.52 -3.24
CA GLY A 130 -14.92 -7.08 -2.26
C GLY A 130 -15.02 -8.60 -2.28
N HIS A 131 -14.08 -9.29 -2.95
CA HIS A 131 -14.03 -10.77 -2.93
C HIS A 131 -13.58 -11.31 -1.57
N MET A 132 -12.91 -10.48 -0.78
CA MET A 132 -12.38 -10.82 0.55
C MET A 132 -12.35 -9.58 1.44
N SER A 133 -12.42 -9.78 2.75
CA SER A 133 -12.10 -8.71 3.70
C SER A 133 -10.59 -8.41 3.69
N TYR A 134 -10.20 -7.21 4.10
CA TYR A 134 -8.78 -6.87 4.20
C TYR A 134 -8.03 -7.69 5.26
N GLU A 135 -8.71 -8.11 6.32
CA GLU A 135 -8.17 -9.02 7.33
C GLU A 135 -7.86 -10.39 6.71
N GLN A 136 -8.82 -10.96 5.98
CA GLN A 136 -8.60 -12.23 5.26
C GLN A 136 -7.49 -12.10 4.20
N THR A 137 -7.41 -10.96 3.51
CA THR A 137 -6.32 -10.68 2.57
C THR A 137 -4.97 -10.66 3.30
N SER A 138 -4.88 -9.98 4.45
CA SER A 138 -3.67 -9.94 5.27
C SER A 138 -3.22 -11.35 5.67
N GLU A 139 -4.13 -12.19 6.15
CA GLU A 139 -3.83 -13.57 6.52
C GLU A 139 -3.29 -14.38 5.33
N ARG A 140 -3.92 -14.25 4.15
CA ARG A 140 -3.46 -14.94 2.94
C ARG A 140 -2.12 -14.45 2.44
N LEU A 141 -1.84 -13.15 2.53
CA LEU A 141 -0.55 -12.58 2.14
C LEU A 141 0.57 -13.12 3.03
N VAL A 142 0.35 -13.21 4.34
CA VAL A 142 1.30 -13.81 5.28
C VAL A 142 1.53 -15.29 4.97
N ALA A 143 0.45 -16.06 4.79
CA ALA A 143 0.56 -17.47 4.47
C ALA A 143 1.34 -17.70 3.16
N ALA A 144 1.07 -16.89 2.12
CA ALA A 144 1.80 -16.96 0.86
C ALA A 144 3.28 -16.59 1.00
N ALA A 145 3.60 -15.56 1.80
CA ALA A 145 4.98 -15.18 2.09
C ALA A 145 5.74 -16.31 2.79
N HIS A 146 5.12 -16.97 3.77
CA HIS A 146 5.73 -18.13 4.43
C HIS A 146 5.98 -19.27 3.44
N LEU A 147 5.00 -19.62 2.61
CA LEU A 147 5.15 -20.66 1.58
C LEU A 147 6.28 -20.36 0.58
N LEU A 148 6.47 -19.09 0.21
CA LEU A 148 7.57 -18.67 -0.67
C LEU A 148 8.95 -18.73 0.00
N MET A 149 8.98 -18.70 1.33
CA MET A 149 10.19 -18.62 2.13
C MET A 149 10.55 -19.95 2.82
N GLU A 150 9.63 -20.91 2.81
CA GLU A 150 9.88 -22.30 3.20
C GLU A 150 10.88 -22.94 2.23
N LYS A 151 12.00 -23.43 2.77
CA LYS A 151 12.95 -24.32 2.10
C LYS A 151 13.09 -25.60 2.90
#